data_AF-A0A8G2FVW3-F1
#
_entry.id   AF-A0A8G2FVW3-F1
#
_cell.length_a   1.000
_cell.length_b   1.000
_cell.length_c   1.000
_cell.angle_alpha   90.00
_cell.angle_beta   90.00
_cell.angle_gamma   90.00
#
_symmetry.space_group_name_H-M   'P 1'
#
loop_
_entity.id
_entity.type
_entity.pdbx_description
1 polymer ?
#
loop_
_entity_poly.entity_id
_entity_poly.type
_entity_poly.pdbx_seq_one_letter_code
_entity_poly.pdbx_strand_id
1 'polypeptide(L)'
;MSNLNGFIVVDKPKGPTSHQIDSWIRDITGEPRVGHIGTLDPGVSGVLVMALGKATKLIDIVHRESKEYVSVLRTYDKYDYDSIKSVFKEFTGKIYQIPPVRSAVSRELRIREIYNLELLEMDEKLVLFKVCCESGTYIRTLCTDIGYVLGSGGQMAELRRTRTGPFDESMCHTLQEVSDAFKLKSMGNEKLFKNIFIPMDFIFIKYPKVIVKETALKNIAHGSDIYPAGIHAITGSPKKGDVVAVYTEKNELIATGTMMVNADEIYDLKVIDIDNVLIETGDNDGKDSLVRKDNRWKDIPVQKPERKLHGNLQGSQEWKDTGNRGNPKRGGTGSKGFSSGFRKRKAKR
;
A
#
# COMPACT_ATOMS: atom_id res chain seq x y z
N MET A 1 -7.54 25.42 -1.69
CA MET A 1 -6.25 24.69 -1.78
C MET A 1 -6.37 23.67 -2.88
N SER A 2 -5.46 23.62 -3.85
CA SER A 2 -5.47 22.53 -4.83
C SER A 2 -5.12 21.23 -4.10
N ASN A 3 -6.06 20.29 -4.03
CA ASN A 3 -5.91 19.03 -3.31
C ASN A 3 -4.86 18.13 -4.03
N LEU A 4 -3.60 18.27 -3.63
CA LEU A 4 -2.46 17.59 -4.23
C LEU A 4 -2.33 16.17 -3.66
N ASN A 5 -3.21 15.27 -4.09
CA ASN A 5 -3.27 13.89 -3.61
C ASN A 5 -2.69 12.93 -4.65
N GLY A 6 -1.44 12.51 -4.47
CA GLY A 6 -0.76 11.66 -5.44
C GLY A 6 0.70 11.41 -5.11
N PHE A 7 1.44 11.00 -6.12
CA PHE A 7 2.85 10.69 -6.03
C PHE A 7 3.68 11.50 -7.02
N ILE A 8 4.93 11.75 -6.66
CA ILE A 8 5.99 12.24 -7.55
C ILE A 8 7.17 11.30 -7.35
N VAL A 9 7.82 10.88 -8.43
CA VAL A 9 9.03 10.06 -8.33
C VAL A 9 10.24 10.95 -8.52
N VAL A 10 11.04 11.11 -7.46
CA VAL A 10 12.26 11.90 -7.49
C VAL A 10 13.45 10.99 -7.84
N ASP A 11 14.28 11.39 -8.80
CA ASP A 11 15.63 10.85 -8.92
C ASP A 11 16.47 11.44 -7.79
N LYS A 12 16.53 10.73 -6.66
CA LYS A 12 17.23 11.22 -5.48
C LYS A 12 18.72 11.37 -5.82
N PRO A 13 19.32 12.55 -5.63
CA PRO A 13 20.77 12.70 -5.80
C PRO A 13 21.54 12.04 -4.64
N LYS A 14 22.81 11.71 -4.90
CA LYS A 14 23.77 11.36 -3.83
C LYS A 14 24.06 12.62 -3.00
N GLY A 15 24.17 12.48 -1.68
CA GLY A 15 24.44 13.58 -0.74
C GLY A 15 23.38 13.73 0.34
N PRO A 16 22.16 14.20 0.01
CA PRO A 16 21.11 14.41 1.01
C PRO A 16 20.51 13.11 1.53
N THR A 17 20.02 13.14 2.76
CA THR A 17 19.12 12.11 3.31
C THR A 17 17.76 12.16 2.61
N SER A 18 17.01 11.05 2.63
CA SER A 18 15.63 11.05 2.09
C SER A 18 14.70 12.02 2.83
N HIS A 19 14.91 12.24 4.13
CA HIS A 19 14.13 13.21 4.91
C HIS A 19 14.40 14.68 4.52
N GLN A 20 15.62 15.00 4.07
CA GLN A 20 15.88 16.33 3.50
C GLN A 20 15.11 16.50 2.18
N ILE A 21 14.97 15.44 1.37
CA ILE A 21 14.12 15.46 0.18
C ILE A 21 12.65 15.69 0.56
N ASP A 22 12.14 15.06 1.62
CA ASP A 22 10.77 15.32 2.12
C ASP A 22 10.57 16.82 2.41
N SER A 23 11.55 17.46 3.07
CA SER A 23 11.49 18.89 3.38
C SER A 23 11.48 19.75 2.13
N TRP A 24 12.38 19.50 1.18
CA TRP A 24 12.44 20.29 -0.05
C TRP A 24 11.21 20.12 -0.91
N ILE A 25 10.64 18.92 -0.99
CA ILE A 25 9.38 18.68 -1.71
C ILE A 25 8.22 19.40 -1.02
N ARG A 26 8.17 19.42 0.32
CA ARG A 26 7.19 20.22 1.06
C ARG A 26 7.30 21.71 0.69
N ASP A 27 8.52 22.25 0.66
CA ASP A 27 8.77 23.66 0.34
C ASP A 27 8.43 23.99 -1.12
N ILE A 28 8.82 23.12 -2.07
CA ILE A 28 8.55 23.28 -3.51
C ILE A 28 7.05 23.24 -3.80
N THR A 29 6.33 22.29 -3.20
CA THR A 29 4.93 22.02 -3.54
C THR A 29 3.94 22.84 -2.73
N GLY A 30 4.36 23.33 -1.55
CA GLY A 30 3.47 23.97 -0.58
C GLY A 30 2.49 23.01 0.10
N GLU A 31 2.59 21.70 -0.15
CA GLU A 31 1.74 20.68 0.49
C GLU A 31 2.36 20.27 1.84
N PRO A 32 1.68 20.48 2.98
CA PRO A 32 2.24 20.14 4.30
C PRO A 32 2.44 18.63 4.49
N ARG A 33 1.56 17.78 3.93
CA ARG A 33 1.62 16.32 4.08
C ARG A 33 2.46 15.71 2.95
N VAL A 34 3.75 15.56 3.23
CA VAL A 34 4.71 14.91 2.34
C VAL A 34 5.45 13.82 3.11
N GLY A 35 5.64 12.66 2.47
CA GLY A 35 6.51 11.60 2.96
C GLY A 35 6.99 10.68 1.84
N HIS A 36 8.20 10.15 1.97
CA HIS A 36 8.76 9.22 1.00
C HIS A 36 8.44 7.75 1.30
N ILE A 37 8.53 6.91 0.27
CA ILE A 37 8.36 5.46 0.40
C ILE A 37 9.73 4.77 0.37
N GLY A 38 10.13 4.22 1.52
CA GLY A 38 11.37 3.47 1.69
C GLY A 38 12.62 4.36 1.62
N THR A 39 13.28 4.55 2.75
CA THR A 39 14.44 5.42 2.89
C THR A 39 15.62 4.95 2.05
N LEU A 40 16.24 5.89 1.33
CA LEU A 40 17.56 5.74 0.73
C LEU A 40 18.59 6.49 1.58
N ASP A 41 19.71 5.81 1.85
CA ASP A 41 20.87 6.39 2.53
C ASP A 41 21.42 7.60 1.75
N PRO A 42 22.15 8.53 2.41
CA PRO A 42 22.80 9.67 1.76
C PRO A 42 23.59 9.34 0.49
N GLY A 43 24.40 8.28 0.53
CA GLY A 43 25.23 7.84 -0.61
C GLY A 43 24.50 7.12 -1.73
N VAL A 44 23.18 6.93 -1.63
CA VAL A 44 22.36 6.15 -2.56
C VAL A 44 21.48 7.08 -3.39
N SER A 45 21.41 6.83 -4.70
CA SER A 45 20.59 7.59 -5.65
C SER A 45 19.43 6.76 -6.22
N GLY A 46 18.63 7.39 -7.08
CA GLY A 46 17.59 6.73 -7.86
C GLY A 46 16.19 6.95 -7.32
N VAL A 47 15.28 6.05 -7.68
CA VAL A 47 13.83 6.14 -7.47
C VAL A 47 13.51 6.38 -6.00
N LEU A 48 13.09 7.60 -5.65
CA LEU A 48 12.49 7.95 -4.36
C LEU A 48 11.07 8.44 -4.58
N VAL A 49 10.10 7.60 -4.25
CA VAL A 49 8.67 7.92 -4.44
C VAL A 49 8.21 8.81 -3.29
N MET A 50 7.71 10.00 -3.63
CA MET A 50 7.18 11.01 -2.71
C MET A 50 5.66 10.95 -2.75
N ALA A 51 5.03 10.70 -1.61
CA ALA A 51 3.58 10.75 -1.44
C ALA A 51 3.17 12.14 -0.94
N LEU A 52 2.14 12.73 -1.56
CA LEU A 52 1.63 14.06 -1.27
C LEU A 52 0.15 13.99 -0.84
N GLY A 53 -0.22 14.81 0.15
CA GLY A 53 -1.58 14.92 0.63
C GLY A 53 -2.10 13.60 1.20
N LYS A 54 -3.29 13.17 0.77
CA LYS A 54 -3.92 11.90 1.18
C LYS A 54 -3.12 10.67 0.78
N ALA A 55 -2.27 10.75 -0.24
CA ALA A 55 -1.45 9.61 -0.67
C ALA A 55 -0.43 9.20 0.40
N THR A 56 -0.12 10.07 1.37
CA THR A 56 0.73 9.71 2.53
C THR A 56 0.16 8.54 3.35
N LYS A 57 -1.17 8.35 3.35
CA LYS A 57 -1.83 7.18 3.97
C LYS A 57 -1.54 5.86 3.24
N LEU A 58 -1.08 5.93 1.99
CA LEU A 58 -0.82 4.77 1.13
C LEU A 58 0.65 4.32 1.16
N ILE A 59 1.50 5.02 1.93
CA ILE A 59 2.94 4.72 2.00
C ILE A 59 3.18 3.27 2.40
N ASP A 60 2.47 2.75 3.40
CA ASP A 60 2.68 1.39 3.91
C ASP A 60 2.36 0.30 2.87
N ILE A 61 1.38 0.56 2.00
CA ILE A 61 1.01 -0.36 0.91
C ILE A 61 2.17 -0.47 -0.07
N VAL A 62 2.65 0.67 -0.58
CA VAL A 62 3.77 0.69 -1.55
C VAL A 62 5.09 0.30 -0.89
N HIS A 63 5.23 0.53 0.42
CA HIS A 63 6.43 0.15 1.15
C HIS A 63 6.65 -1.37 1.13
N ARG A 64 5.57 -2.16 1.24
CA ARG A 64 5.62 -3.64 1.20
C ARG A 64 5.98 -4.22 -0.16
N GLU A 65 5.77 -3.46 -1.24
CA GLU A 65 6.11 -3.89 -2.59
C GLU A 65 7.60 -4.20 -2.76
N SER A 66 7.91 -5.07 -3.73
CA SER A 66 9.30 -5.37 -4.10
C SER A 66 10.09 -4.11 -4.49
N LYS A 67 11.41 -4.17 -4.30
CA LYS A 67 12.34 -3.11 -4.65
C LYS A 67 13.40 -3.67 -5.60
N GLU A 68 13.89 -2.83 -6.50
CA GLU A 68 14.95 -3.19 -7.42
C GLU A 68 16.11 -2.20 -7.33
N TYR A 69 17.32 -2.72 -7.38
CA TYR A 69 18.54 -1.93 -7.31
C TYR A 69 19.56 -2.39 -8.35
N VAL A 70 20.41 -1.46 -8.74
CA VAL A 70 21.70 -1.74 -9.36
C VAL A 70 22.78 -1.36 -8.36
N SER A 71 23.74 -2.26 -8.14
CA SER A 71 24.77 -2.09 -7.12
C SER A 71 26.14 -2.55 -7.63
N VAL A 72 27.18 -1.94 -7.08
CA VAL A 72 28.56 -2.35 -7.28
C VAL A 72 29.06 -2.98 -5.99
N LEU A 73 29.37 -4.27 -6.03
CA LEU A 73 30.13 -4.98 -5.01
C LEU A 73 31.62 -4.81 -5.30
N ARG A 74 32.39 -4.32 -4.33
CA ARG A 74 33.85 -4.37 -4.34
C ARG A 74 34.32 -5.56 -3.52
N THR A 75 34.88 -6.57 -4.17
CA THR A 75 35.54 -7.71 -3.52
C THR A 75 36.96 -7.32 -3.09
N TYR A 76 37.54 -8.09 -2.16
CA TYR A 76 38.93 -7.84 -1.73
C TYR A 76 39.94 -8.58 -2.61
N ASP A 77 39.56 -9.71 -3.20
CA ASP A 77 40.32 -10.42 -4.24
C ASP A 77 39.60 -10.42 -5.60
N LYS A 78 40.32 -10.83 -6.64
CA LYS A 78 39.77 -11.03 -7.99
C LYS A 78 39.14 -12.42 -8.06
N TYR A 79 37.96 -12.49 -8.65
CA TYR A 79 37.22 -13.73 -8.88
C TYR A 79 36.86 -13.85 -10.36
N ASP A 80 36.75 -15.08 -10.86
CA ASP A 80 36.19 -15.33 -12.18
C ASP A 80 34.66 -15.19 -12.17
N TYR A 81 34.10 -15.11 -13.38
CA TYR A 81 32.67 -14.93 -13.60
C TYR A 81 31.82 -16.06 -13.03
N ASP A 82 32.27 -17.31 -13.16
CA ASP A 82 31.50 -18.49 -12.75
C ASP A 82 31.44 -18.61 -11.22
N SER A 83 32.53 -18.27 -10.53
CA SER A 83 32.60 -18.16 -9.08
C SER A 83 31.56 -17.18 -8.53
N ILE A 84 31.50 -15.96 -9.07
CA ILE A 84 30.50 -14.96 -8.65
C ILE A 84 29.08 -15.44 -8.95
N LYS A 85 28.85 -15.98 -10.14
CA LYS A 85 27.53 -16.45 -10.57
C LYS A 85 27.02 -17.61 -9.72
N SER A 86 27.89 -18.52 -9.31
CA SER A 86 27.55 -19.61 -8.39
C SER A 86 27.06 -19.05 -7.05
N VAL A 87 27.80 -18.12 -6.45
CA VAL A 87 27.40 -17.49 -5.20
C VAL A 87 26.09 -16.72 -5.35
N PHE A 88 25.88 -15.98 -6.44
CA PHE A 88 24.61 -15.27 -6.67
C PHE A 88 23.40 -16.21 -6.71
N LYS A 89 23.58 -17.42 -7.26
CA LYS A 89 22.53 -18.45 -7.28
C LYS A 89 22.19 -18.92 -5.86
N GLU A 90 23.18 -19.05 -4.97
CA GLU A 90 22.96 -19.43 -3.56
C GLU A 90 22.19 -18.35 -2.78
N PHE A 91 22.40 -17.07 -3.10
CA PHE A 91 21.70 -15.95 -2.47
C PHE A 91 20.32 -15.66 -3.06
N THR A 92 19.93 -16.30 -4.16
CA THR A 92 18.60 -16.15 -4.75
C THR A 92 17.59 -17.01 -3.98
N GLY A 93 16.54 -16.39 -3.45
CA GLY A 93 15.58 -17.00 -2.54
C GLY A 93 15.63 -16.39 -1.15
N LYS A 94 15.27 -17.18 -0.12
CA LYS A 94 15.22 -16.70 1.27
C LYS A 94 16.61 -16.65 1.88
N ILE A 95 16.99 -15.46 2.36
CA ILE A 95 18.25 -15.18 3.04
C ILE A 95 17.99 -14.68 4.47
N TYR A 96 19.01 -14.81 5.31
CA TYR A 96 19.00 -14.30 6.67
C TYR A 96 19.80 -13.01 6.73
N GLN A 97 19.24 -11.96 7.36
CA GLN A 97 19.94 -10.71 7.56
C GLN A 97 19.79 -10.22 8.99
N ILE A 98 20.84 -9.58 9.49
CA ILE A 98 20.76 -8.70 10.66
C ILE A 98 20.96 -7.28 10.15
N PRO A 99 20.05 -6.33 10.45
CA PRO A 99 20.26 -4.95 10.08
C PRO A 99 21.61 -4.40 10.60
N PRO A 100 22.24 -3.49 9.82
CA PRO A 100 23.49 -2.86 10.21
C PRO A 100 23.29 -1.97 11.45
N VAL A 101 24.41 -1.60 12.08
CA VAL A 101 24.43 -0.72 13.27
C VAL A 101 23.69 0.59 13.02
N ARG A 102 23.88 1.18 11.85
CA ARG A 102 23.16 2.38 11.40
C ARG A 102 21.92 1.94 10.62
N SER A 103 20.82 1.71 11.33
CA SER A 103 19.52 1.40 10.74
C SER A 103 18.39 2.03 11.54
N ALA A 104 17.23 2.21 10.90
CA ALA A 104 16.03 2.77 11.54
C ALA A 104 15.19 1.70 12.27
N VAL A 105 15.68 0.46 12.37
CA VAL A 105 14.94 -0.71 12.89
C VAL A 105 15.79 -1.50 13.88
N SER A 106 15.17 -2.29 14.75
CA SER A 106 15.89 -3.11 15.73
C SER A 106 16.80 -4.14 15.06
N ARG A 107 17.97 -4.37 15.66
CA ARG A 107 18.98 -5.32 15.17
C ARG A 107 18.65 -6.74 15.59
N GLU A 108 17.68 -7.31 14.89
CA GLU A 108 17.24 -8.69 15.07
C GLU A 108 17.40 -9.49 13.78
N LEU A 109 17.58 -10.80 13.92
CA LEU A 109 17.65 -11.72 12.78
C LEU A 109 16.29 -11.74 12.08
N ARG A 110 16.31 -11.58 10.76
CA ARG A 110 15.11 -11.63 9.93
C ARG A 110 15.38 -12.34 8.62
N ILE A 111 14.32 -12.94 8.09
CA ILE A 111 14.33 -13.56 6.77
C ILE A 111 13.90 -12.50 5.76
N ARG A 112 14.62 -12.42 4.64
CA ARG A 112 14.25 -11.61 3.48
C ARG A 112 14.39 -12.44 2.22
N GLU A 113 13.62 -12.10 1.20
CA GLU A 113 13.68 -12.82 -0.07
C GLU A 113 14.36 -11.99 -1.17
N ILE A 114 15.33 -12.61 -1.87
CA ILE A 114 15.91 -12.13 -3.11
C ILE A 114 15.20 -12.83 -4.26
N TYR A 115 14.39 -12.09 -5.01
CA TYR A 115 13.61 -12.64 -6.12
C TYR A 115 14.47 -12.88 -7.37
N ASN A 116 15.45 -12.00 -7.61
CA ASN A 116 16.40 -12.13 -8.72
C ASN A 116 17.73 -11.45 -8.35
N LEU A 117 18.84 -12.06 -8.76
CA LEU A 117 20.19 -11.53 -8.58
C LEU A 117 21.02 -11.78 -9.84
N GLU A 118 21.20 -10.74 -10.63
CA GLU A 118 21.75 -10.80 -11.99
C GLU A 118 23.11 -10.09 -12.04
N LEU A 119 24.13 -10.83 -12.46
CA LEU A 119 25.46 -10.29 -12.73
C LEU A 119 25.46 -9.56 -14.08
N LEU A 120 25.79 -8.28 -14.09
CA LEU A 120 25.80 -7.43 -15.29
C LEU A 120 27.20 -7.30 -15.90
N GLU A 121 28.19 -6.95 -15.07
CA GLU A 121 29.55 -6.68 -15.52
C GLU A 121 30.56 -6.97 -14.39
N MET A 122 31.78 -7.32 -14.76
CA MET A 122 32.91 -7.45 -13.84
C MET A 122 34.11 -6.70 -14.40
N ASP A 123 34.70 -5.85 -13.55
CA ASP A 123 35.97 -5.18 -13.82
C ASP A 123 36.88 -5.32 -12.59
N GLU A 124 37.93 -6.12 -12.73
CA GLU A 124 38.87 -6.49 -11.66
C GLU A 124 38.20 -7.01 -10.38
N LYS A 125 38.02 -6.13 -9.39
CA LYS A 125 37.44 -6.41 -8.08
C LYS A 125 36.06 -5.75 -7.92
N LEU A 126 35.52 -5.19 -8.99
CA LEU A 126 34.21 -4.55 -9.03
C LEU A 126 33.25 -5.46 -9.80
N VAL A 127 32.13 -5.74 -9.16
CA VAL A 127 31.06 -6.60 -9.67
C VAL A 127 29.80 -5.74 -9.72
N LEU A 128 29.37 -5.40 -10.93
CA LEU A 128 28.12 -4.70 -11.17
C LEU A 128 26.99 -5.72 -11.28
N PHE A 129 25.94 -5.54 -10.48
CA PHE A 129 24.81 -6.45 -10.48
C PHE A 129 23.48 -5.74 -10.27
N LYS A 130 22.42 -6.41 -10.71
CA LYS A 130 21.03 -6.02 -10.53
C LYS A 130 20.35 -6.97 -9.56
N VAL A 131 19.59 -6.43 -8.62
CA VAL A 131 18.90 -7.22 -7.59
C VAL A 131 17.45 -6.77 -7.46
N CYS A 132 16.54 -7.74 -7.49
CA CYS A 132 15.13 -7.57 -7.13
C CYS A 132 14.89 -8.29 -5.81
N CYS A 133 14.39 -7.58 -4.80
CA CYS A 133 14.26 -8.12 -3.45
C CYS A 133 13.00 -7.66 -2.73
N GLU A 134 12.67 -8.37 -1.66
CA GLU A 134 11.67 -7.98 -0.68
C GLU A 134 12.04 -6.65 -0.03
N SER A 135 11.03 -5.88 0.36
CA SER A 135 11.23 -4.62 1.09
C SER A 135 11.96 -4.84 2.42
N GLY A 136 12.81 -3.88 2.78
CA GLY A 136 13.63 -3.96 3.99
C GLY A 136 14.83 -4.90 3.89
N THR A 137 15.14 -5.43 2.70
CA THR A 137 16.42 -6.09 2.41
C THR A 137 17.54 -5.06 2.40
N TYR A 138 18.64 -5.36 3.10
CA TYR A 138 19.80 -4.46 3.18
C TYR A 138 20.84 -4.89 2.16
N ILE A 139 20.91 -4.17 1.04
CA ILE A 139 21.87 -4.48 -0.04
C ILE A 139 23.31 -4.36 0.43
N ARG A 140 23.60 -3.43 1.35
CA ARG A 140 24.92 -3.33 1.99
C ARG A 140 25.33 -4.62 2.69
N THR A 141 24.42 -5.20 3.47
CA THR A 141 24.63 -6.47 4.18
C THR A 141 24.77 -7.61 3.18
N LEU A 142 23.93 -7.65 2.14
CA LEU A 142 24.03 -8.63 1.05
C LEU A 142 25.43 -8.63 0.41
N CYS A 143 25.98 -7.46 0.07
CA CYS A 143 27.33 -7.35 -0.48
C CYS A 143 28.42 -7.90 0.46
N THR A 144 28.28 -7.64 1.76
CA THR A 144 29.21 -8.15 2.77
C THR A 144 29.11 -9.68 2.90
N ASP A 145 27.90 -10.22 2.94
CA ASP A 145 27.65 -11.64 3.07
C ASP A 145 28.14 -12.41 1.82
N ILE A 146 27.88 -11.90 0.62
CA ILE A 146 28.43 -12.44 -0.63
C ILE A 146 29.97 -12.45 -0.57
N GLY A 147 30.57 -11.36 -0.10
CA GLY A 147 32.02 -11.28 0.08
C GLY A 147 32.57 -12.34 1.04
N TYR A 148 31.87 -12.63 2.13
CA TYR A 148 32.26 -13.68 3.06
C TYR A 148 32.17 -15.08 2.46
N VAL A 149 31.10 -15.36 1.70
CA VAL A 149 30.95 -16.66 1.01
C VAL A 149 32.04 -16.86 -0.05
N LEU A 150 32.44 -15.79 -0.74
CA LEU A 150 33.57 -15.82 -1.67
C LEU A 150 34.93 -16.05 -0.97
N GLY A 151 35.04 -15.79 0.33
CA GLY A 151 36.22 -16.03 1.17
C GLY A 151 37.10 -14.81 1.42
N SER A 152 37.22 -13.86 0.47
CA SER A 152 38.07 -12.67 0.67
C SER A 152 37.40 -11.57 1.49
N GLY A 153 36.07 -11.59 1.60
CA GLY A 153 35.27 -10.44 2.03
C GLY A 153 34.93 -9.50 0.86
N GLY A 154 34.04 -8.54 1.15
CA GLY A 154 33.56 -7.59 0.16
C GLY A 154 32.70 -6.51 0.80
N GLN A 155 32.51 -5.42 0.06
CA GLN A 155 31.72 -4.29 0.51
C GLN A 155 30.97 -3.63 -0.64
N MET A 156 29.81 -3.05 -0.34
CA MET A 156 29.04 -2.26 -1.31
C MET A 156 29.76 -0.95 -1.60
N ALA A 157 30.19 -0.76 -2.84
CA ALA A 157 30.81 0.47 -3.32
C ALA A 157 29.76 1.50 -3.74
N GLU A 158 28.77 1.07 -4.53
CA GLU A 158 27.70 1.93 -5.03
C GLU A 158 26.34 1.24 -4.99
N LEU A 159 25.29 2.05 -4.92
CA LEU A 159 23.92 1.59 -4.97
C LEU A 159 23.02 2.66 -5.60
N ARG A 160 22.14 2.21 -6.49
CA ARG A 160 21.07 3.01 -7.07
C ARG A 160 19.78 2.18 -7.04
N ARG A 161 18.69 2.76 -6.54
CA ARG A 161 17.38 2.12 -6.61
C ARG A 161 16.74 2.40 -7.96
N THR A 162 16.42 1.35 -8.72
CA THR A 162 15.85 1.45 -10.06
C THR A 162 14.33 1.23 -10.07
N ARG A 163 13.77 0.61 -9.02
CA ARG A 163 12.32 0.43 -8.89
C ARG A 163 11.85 0.39 -7.44
N THR A 164 10.65 0.91 -7.20
CA THR A 164 9.86 0.71 -5.99
C THR A 164 8.43 0.34 -6.38
N GLY A 165 8.04 -0.93 -6.23
CA GLY A 165 6.73 -1.40 -6.66
C GLY A 165 6.43 -1.02 -8.12
N PRO A 166 5.35 -0.28 -8.40
CA PRO A 166 4.99 0.14 -9.75
C PRO A 166 5.78 1.36 -10.27
N PHE A 167 6.67 1.95 -9.48
CA PHE A 167 7.43 3.15 -9.84
C PHE A 167 8.86 2.78 -10.23
N ASP A 168 9.29 3.12 -11.45
CA ASP A 168 10.64 2.83 -11.96
C ASP A 168 11.36 4.11 -12.42
N GLU A 169 12.59 3.96 -12.92
CA GLU A 169 13.43 5.07 -13.38
C GLU A 169 12.81 5.89 -14.52
N SER A 170 11.92 5.32 -15.33
CA SER A 170 11.29 6.06 -16.43
C SER A 170 10.35 7.17 -15.95
N MET A 171 9.93 7.09 -14.68
CA MET A 171 9.07 8.06 -14.02
C MET A 171 9.83 9.09 -13.19
N CYS A 172 11.16 8.94 -13.08
CA CYS A 172 11.99 9.79 -12.24
C CYS A 172 12.13 11.21 -12.81
N HIS A 173 12.09 12.18 -11.90
CA HIS A 173 12.39 13.57 -12.17
C HIS A 173 13.39 14.12 -11.16
N THR A 174 14.31 14.96 -11.61
CA THR A 174 15.21 15.70 -10.74
C THR A 174 14.45 16.72 -9.89
N LEU A 175 15.02 17.15 -8.77
CA LEU A 175 14.41 18.18 -7.92
C LEU A 175 14.19 19.50 -8.67
N GLN A 176 15.07 19.82 -9.61
CA GLN A 176 14.98 20.99 -10.47
C GLN A 176 13.75 20.90 -11.38
N GLU A 177 13.53 19.77 -12.05
CA GLU A 177 12.36 19.56 -12.89
C GLU A 177 11.06 19.59 -12.08
N VAL A 178 11.06 19.04 -10.86
CA VAL A 178 9.92 19.14 -9.96
C VAL A 178 9.65 20.61 -9.59
N SER A 179 10.68 21.35 -9.20
CA SER A 179 10.58 22.79 -8.89
C SER A 179 10.01 23.58 -10.07
N ASP A 180 10.55 23.38 -11.27
CA ASP A 180 10.12 24.07 -12.48
C ASP A 180 8.66 23.74 -12.83
N ALA A 181 8.26 22.48 -12.70
CA ALA A 181 6.89 22.06 -12.95
C ALA A 181 5.88 22.75 -12.01
N PHE A 182 6.19 22.88 -10.73
CA PHE A 182 5.32 23.57 -9.76
C PHE A 182 5.33 25.09 -9.97
N LYS A 183 6.48 25.67 -10.31
CA LYS A 183 6.58 27.10 -10.62
C LYS A 183 5.75 27.45 -11.85
N LEU A 184 5.87 26.68 -12.93
CA LEU A 184 5.09 26.89 -14.17
C LEU A 184 3.60 26.65 -13.95
N LYS A 185 3.23 25.65 -13.14
CA LYS A 185 1.84 25.44 -12.73
C LYS A 185 1.27 26.70 -12.04
N SER A 186 2.05 27.34 -11.16
CA SER A 186 1.63 28.60 -10.52
C SER A 186 1.42 29.76 -11.50
N MET A 187 2.06 29.70 -12.67
CA MET A 187 1.94 30.66 -13.76
C MET A 187 0.85 30.28 -14.78
N GLY A 188 0.08 29.23 -14.51
CA GLY A 188 -1.01 28.74 -15.38
C GLY A 188 -0.58 27.72 -16.44
N ASN A 189 0.71 27.34 -16.51
CA ASN A 189 1.19 26.30 -17.42
C ASN A 189 1.34 24.95 -16.70
N GLU A 190 0.34 24.09 -16.83
CA GLU A 190 0.30 22.79 -16.15
C GLU A 190 0.96 21.65 -16.93
N LYS A 191 1.56 21.89 -18.11
CA LYS A 191 2.04 20.82 -19.00
C LYS A 191 3.05 19.91 -18.30
N LEU A 192 4.09 20.47 -17.71
CA LEU A 192 5.11 19.70 -17.00
C LEU A 192 4.56 19.05 -15.73
N PHE A 193 3.72 19.77 -14.98
CA PHE A 193 3.06 19.21 -13.80
C PHE A 193 2.24 17.96 -14.13
N LYS A 194 1.51 17.96 -15.26
CA LYS A 194 0.73 16.80 -15.72
C LYS A 194 1.58 15.58 -16.02
N ASN A 195 2.82 15.78 -16.45
CA ASN A 195 3.75 14.70 -16.77
C ASN A 195 4.38 14.08 -15.52
N ILE A 196 4.72 14.90 -14.52
CA ILE A 196 5.42 14.40 -13.31
C ILE A 196 4.48 13.90 -12.21
N PHE A 197 3.23 14.37 -12.20
CA PHE A 197 2.28 14.08 -11.13
C PHE A 197 1.50 12.79 -11.41
N ILE A 198 1.67 11.82 -10.53
CA ILE A 198 1.03 10.51 -10.61
C ILE A 198 -0.17 10.47 -9.65
N PRO A 199 -1.40 10.20 -10.13
CA PRO A 199 -2.58 10.06 -9.28
C PRO A 199 -2.43 8.99 -8.20
N MET A 200 -3.06 9.19 -7.03
CA MET A 200 -2.91 8.27 -5.88
C MET A 200 -3.46 6.86 -6.14
N ASP A 201 -4.42 6.72 -7.03
CA ASP A 201 -5.05 5.46 -7.42
C ASP A 201 -4.20 4.60 -8.37
N PHE A 202 -3.11 5.17 -8.92
CA PHE A 202 -2.17 4.49 -9.82
C PHE A 202 -1.61 3.19 -9.22
N ILE A 203 -1.37 3.14 -7.90
CA ILE A 203 -0.79 1.96 -7.27
C ILE A 203 -1.74 0.75 -7.28
N PHE A 204 -3.03 0.97 -7.49
CA PHE A 204 -4.07 -0.07 -7.46
C PHE A 204 -4.43 -0.65 -8.83
N ILE A 205 -3.60 -0.43 -9.86
CA ILE A 205 -3.81 -1.01 -11.21
C ILE A 205 -4.07 -2.51 -11.13
N LYS A 206 -3.19 -3.21 -10.40
CA LYS A 206 -3.16 -4.67 -10.30
C LYS A 206 -3.83 -5.20 -9.04
N TYR A 207 -4.32 -4.30 -8.19
CA TYR A 207 -4.95 -4.69 -6.94
C TYR A 207 -6.40 -5.10 -7.18
N PRO A 208 -6.91 -6.08 -6.42
CA PRO A 208 -8.35 -6.35 -6.40
C PRO A 208 -9.09 -5.10 -5.88
N LYS A 209 -10.25 -4.84 -6.47
CA LYS A 209 -11.07 -3.66 -6.19
C LYS A 209 -12.43 -4.08 -5.67
N VAL A 210 -12.95 -3.33 -4.72
CA VAL A 210 -14.29 -3.48 -4.20
C VAL A 210 -15.07 -2.21 -4.52
N ILE A 211 -16.11 -2.35 -5.32
CA ILE A 211 -17.00 -1.26 -5.69
C ILE A 211 -18.15 -1.27 -4.70
N VAL A 212 -18.37 -0.16 -4.00
CA VAL A 212 -19.42 -0.02 -2.97
C VAL A 212 -20.61 0.77 -3.48
N LYS A 213 -21.78 0.50 -2.89
CA LYS A 213 -23.01 1.25 -3.13
C LYS A 213 -22.94 2.63 -2.49
N GLU A 214 -23.68 3.58 -3.06
CA GLU A 214 -23.78 4.95 -2.53
C GLU A 214 -24.28 5.00 -1.08
N THR A 215 -25.15 4.07 -0.69
CA THR A 215 -25.68 3.93 0.68
C THR A 215 -24.60 3.61 1.72
N ALA A 216 -23.46 3.06 1.32
CA ALA A 216 -22.36 2.72 2.22
C ALA A 216 -21.37 3.88 2.44
N LEU A 217 -21.37 4.91 1.57
CA LEU A 217 -20.34 5.94 1.55
C LEU A 217 -20.24 6.72 2.86
N LYS A 218 -21.38 7.14 3.42
CA LYS A 218 -21.42 7.89 4.67
C LYS A 218 -20.82 7.10 5.83
N ASN A 219 -21.13 5.81 5.92
CA ASN A 219 -20.62 4.94 6.98
C ASN A 219 -19.11 4.71 6.81
N ILE A 220 -18.65 4.46 5.58
CA ILE A 220 -17.23 4.30 5.24
C ILE A 220 -16.43 5.56 5.58
N ALA A 221 -16.99 6.74 5.28
CA ALA A 221 -16.37 8.01 5.57
C ALA A 221 -16.21 8.27 7.09
N HIS A 222 -17.04 7.62 7.92
CA HIS A 222 -16.92 7.58 9.37
C HIS A 222 -16.06 6.40 9.91
N GLY A 223 -15.41 5.64 9.02
CA GLY A 223 -14.53 4.53 9.38
C GLY A 223 -15.25 3.20 9.61
N SER A 224 -16.51 3.06 9.20
CA SER A 224 -17.20 1.76 9.28
C SER A 224 -16.61 0.78 8.28
N ASP A 225 -16.39 -0.45 8.75
CA ASP A 225 -16.11 -1.61 7.92
C ASP A 225 -17.18 -1.87 6.86
N ILE A 226 -16.81 -2.66 5.85
CA ILE A 226 -17.70 -2.98 4.73
C ILE A 226 -18.29 -4.38 4.93
N TYR A 227 -19.61 -4.44 4.84
CA TYR A 227 -20.44 -5.64 4.95
C TYR A 227 -21.06 -5.98 3.59
N PRO A 228 -21.57 -7.21 3.38
CA PRO A 228 -22.03 -7.67 2.06
C PRO A 228 -23.08 -6.75 1.43
N ALA A 229 -23.99 -6.20 2.25
CA ALA A 229 -25.04 -5.30 1.78
C ALA A 229 -24.50 -4.01 1.12
N GLY A 230 -23.32 -3.54 1.53
CA GLY A 230 -22.66 -2.34 1.00
C GLY A 230 -21.86 -2.56 -0.28
N ILE A 231 -21.64 -3.81 -0.68
CA ILE A 231 -20.84 -4.15 -1.86
C ILE A 231 -21.73 -4.18 -3.10
N HIS A 232 -21.29 -3.49 -4.15
CA HIS A 232 -21.88 -3.56 -5.49
C HIS A 232 -21.20 -4.65 -6.32
N ALA A 233 -19.87 -4.64 -6.37
CA ALA A 233 -19.08 -5.62 -7.13
C ALA A 233 -17.67 -5.77 -6.55
N ILE A 234 -17.02 -6.88 -6.87
CA ILE A 234 -15.61 -7.16 -6.55
C ILE A 234 -14.92 -7.57 -7.85
N THR A 235 -13.76 -7.00 -8.14
CA THR A 235 -12.96 -7.38 -9.32
C THR A 235 -11.86 -8.36 -8.93
N GLY A 236 -11.68 -9.41 -9.72
CA GLY A 236 -10.71 -10.46 -9.43
C GLY A 236 -11.22 -11.48 -8.41
N SER A 237 -10.31 -12.16 -7.73
CA SER A 237 -10.65 -13.19 -6.73
C SER A 237 -9.79 -13.02 -5.47
N PRO A 238 -9.92 -11.88 -4.77
CA PRO A 238 -9.13 -11.64 -3.57
C PRO A 238 -9.44 -12.67 -2.48
N LYS A 239 -8.40 -13.05 -1.75
CA LYS A 239 -8.45 -13.97 -0.63
C LYS A 239 -8.42 -13.21 0.69
N LYS A 240 -8.77 -13.90 1.77
CA LYS A 240 -8.56 -13.37 3.12
C LYS A 240 -7.11 -12.93 3.33
N GLY A 241 -6.92 -11.71 3.80
CA GLY A 241 -5.62 -11.07 4.02
C GLY A 241 -5.13 -10.20 2.87
N ASP A 242 -5.76 -10.28 1.69
CA ASP A 242 -5.38 -9.43 0.56
C ASP A 242 -5.77 -7.97 0.82
N VAL A 243 -4.87 -7.06 0.43
CA VAL A 243 -5.15 -5.62 0.41
C VAL A 243 -6.04 -5.32 -0.79
N VAL A 244 -7.11 -4.57 -0.56
CA VAL A 244 -8.07 -4.16 -1.58
C VAL A 244 -8.28 -2.65 -1.59
N ALA A 245 -8.53 -2.13 -2.78
CA ALA A 245 -8.90 -0.74 -2.98
C ALA A 245 -10.42 -0.61 -3.11
N VAL A 246 -10.99 0.32 -2.36
CA VAL A 246 -12.44 0.53 -2.31
C VAL A 246 -12.80 1.72 -3.18
N TYR A 247 -13.69 1.49 -4.15
CA TYR A 247 -14.12 2.48 -5.13
C TYR A 247 -15.62 2.75 -5.08
N THR A 248 -16.02 3.94 -5.49
CA THR A 248 -17.43 4.23 -5.84
C THR A 248 -17.77 3.66 -7.22
N GLU A 249 -19.07 3.59 -7.53
CA GLU A 249 -19.56 3.27 -8.89
C GLU A 249 -19.08 4.29 -9.95
N LYS A 250 -18.63 5.49 -9.52
CA LYS A 250 -18.06 6.54 -10.38
C LYS A 250 -16.54 6.42 -10.55
N ASN A 251 -15.95 5.30 -10.12
CA ASN A 251 -14.52 5.02 -10.19
C ASN A 251 -13.66 5.99 -9.36
N GLU A 252 -14.13 6.37 -8.18
CA GLU A 252 -13.37 7.19 -7.24
C GLU A 252 -12.83 6.34 -6.10
N LEU A 253 -11.53 6.41 -5.83
CA LEU A 253 -10.90 5.74 -4.71
C LEU A 253 -11.31 6.42 -3.39
N ILE A 254 -11.99 5.69 -2.52
CA ILE A 254 -12.55 6.23 -1.26
C ILE A 254 -11.93 5.65 0.00
N ALA A 255 -11.40 4.43 -0.08
CA ALA A 255 -10.76 3.77 1.05
C ALA A 255 -9.82 2.66 0.58
N THR A 256 -8.98 2.16 1.48
CA THR A 256 -8.30 0.87 1.33
C THR A 256 -8.61 0.01 2.54
N GLY A 257 -8.50 -1.29 2.37
CA GLY A 257 -8.73 -2.22 3.45
C GLY A 257 -8.16 -3.60 3.18
N THR A 258 -8.37 -4.49 4.14
CA THR A 258 -7.94 -5.87 4.07
C THR A 258 -9.15 -6.79 4.01
N MET A 259 -9.12 -7.76 3.10
CA MET A 259 -10.18 -8.77 2.98
C MET A 259 -10.20 -9.69 4.19
N MET A 260 -11.37 -9.88 4.78
CA MET A 260 -11.57 -10.73 5.96
C MET A 260 -12.07 -12.13 5.62
N VAL A 261 -12.56 -12.30 4.38
CA VAL A 261 -13.10 -13.54 3.81
C VAL A 261 -12.61 -13.69 2.37
N ASN A 262 -12.72 -14.89 1.79
CA ASN A 262 -12.51 -15.06 0.36
C ASN A 262 -13.69 -14.49 -0.42
N ALA A 263 -13.44 -14.00 -1.65
CA ALA A 263 -14.48 -13.38 -2.47
C ALA A 263 -15.67 -14.31 -2.80
N ASP A 264 -15.46 -15.61 -2.83
CA ASP A 264 -16.46 -16.66 -3.07
C ASP A 264 -17.20 -17.13 -1.81
N GLU A 265 -16.81 -16.65 -0.62
CA GLU A 265 -17.33 -17.07 0.69
C GLU A 265 -18.06 -15.93 1.44
N ILE A 266 -18.63 -14.96 0.71
CA ILE A 266 -19.33 -13.82 1.31
C ILE A 266 -20.77 -14.22 1.68
N TYR A 267 -21.00 -14.49 2.97
CA TYR A 267 -22.31 -14.96 3.45
C TYR A 267 -23.06 -13.95 4.34
N ASP A 268 -22.48 -13.43 5.44
CA ASP A 268 -23.09 -12.37 6.30
C ASP A 268 -22.11 -11.89 7.40
N LEU A 269 -20.86 -11.59 7.02
CA LEU A 269 -19.80 -11.18 7.94
C LEU A 269 -19.14 -9.88 7.49
N LYS A 270 -18.35 -9.26 8.38
CA LYS A 270 -17.40 -8.20 7.98
C LYS A 270 -16.56 -8.71 6.81
N VAL A 271 -16.67 -8.06 5.65
CA VAL A 271 -15.98 -8.49 4.42
C VAL A 271 -14.64 -7.80 4.31
N ILE A 272 -14.58 -6.51 4.64
CA ILE A 272 -13.37 -5.69 4.54
C ILE A 272 -13.18 -4.94 5.84
N ASP A 273 -11.98 -5.07 6.39
CA ASP A 273 -11.46 -4.22 7.46
C ASP A 273 -10.87 -2.96 6.85
N ILE A 274 -11.41 -1.79 7.19
CA ILE A 274 -10.91 -0.54 6.61
C ILE A 274 -9.61 -0.13 7.30
N ASP A 275 -8.56 -0.01 6.49
CA ASP A 275 -7.25 0.48 6.94
C ASP A 275 -7.17 2.01 6.81
N ASN A 276 -7.62 2.55 5.66
CA ASN A 276 -7.53 3.98 5.37
C ASN A 276 -8.82 4.51 4.77
N VAL A 277 -9.34 5.60 5.35
CA VAL A 277 -10.42 6.41 4.76
C VAL A 277 -9.81 7.57 3.98
N LEU A 278 -10.20 7.72 2.71
CA LEU A 278 -9.70 8.72 1.75
C LEU A 278 -10.79 9.71 1.30
N ILE A 279 -12.05 9.31 1.37
CA ILE A 279 -13.21 10.20 1.19
C ILE A 279 -13.35 11.16 2.38
N GLU A 280 -13.83 12.38 2.11
CA GLU A 280 -14.24 13.33 3.16
C GLU A 280 -15.76 13.34 3.27
N THR A 281 -16.28 13.39 4.50
CA THR A 281 -17.69 13.70 4.74
C THR A 281 -17.93 15.18 4.48
N GLY A 282 -18.31 15.54 3.26
CA GLY A 282 -18.91 16.84 2.97
C GLY A 282 -20.38 16.65 2.63
N ASP A 283 -21.26 17.49 3.19
CA ASP A 283 -22.63 17.75 2.71
C ASP A 283 -22.60 18.43 1.31
N ASN A 284 -21.75 17.95 0.41
CA ASN A 284 -21.53 18.52 -0.89
C ASN A 284 -22.13 17.59 -1.93
N ASP A 285 -23.30 17.98 -2.41
CA ASP A 285 -23.86 17.61 -3.70
C ASP A 285 -22.77 17.68 -4.80
N GLY A 286 -22.07 16.55 -5.01
CA GLY A 286 -21.42 16.17 -6.26
C GLY A 286 -20.49 17.17 -6.98
N LYS A 287 -19.77 18.07 -6.28
CA LYS A 287 -18.97 19.10 -6.96
C LYS A 287 -17.45 19.12 -6.76
N ASP A 288 -16.87 18.28 -5.91
CA ASP A 288 -15.39 18.22 -5.74
C ASP A 288 -14.79 16.83 -6.00
N SER A 289 -15.33 16.12 -6.99
CA SER A 289 -14.65 14.96 -7.57
C SER A 289 -13.47 15.46 -8.42
N LEU A 290 -12.29 15.59 -7.81
CA LEU A 290 -11.02 15.76 -8.53
C LEU A 290 -10.66 14.46 -9.27
N VAL A 291 -11.43 14.16 -10.31
CA VAL A 291 -11.10 13.15 -11.30
C VAL A 291 -10.60 13.92 -12.52
N ARG A 292 -9.30 13.79 -12.82
CA ARG A 292 -8.85 13.97 -14.20
C ARG A 292 -9.68 12.98 -15.03
N LYS A 293 -10.50 13.49 -15.96
CA LYS A 293 -11.10 12.70 -17.04
C LYS A 293 -9.99 12.17 -17.94
N ASP A 294 -9.21 11.23 -17.45
CA ASP A 294 -8.19 10.54 -18.21
C ASP A 294 -8.80 9.22 -18.67
N ASN A 295 -9.13 9.15 -19.96
CA ASN A 295 -9.83 8.02 -20.57
C ASN A 295 -8.96 6.75 -20.70
N ARG A 296 -7.75 6.72 -20.13
CA ARG A 296 -6.81 5.58 -20.18
C ARG A 296 -7.31 4.30 -19.48
N TRP A 297 -8.48 4.35 -18.83
CA TRP A 297 -8.96 3.31 -17.91
C TRP A 297 -10.38 2.80 -18.21
N LYS A 298 -10.95 3.19 -19.34
CA LYS A 298 -12.32 2.78 -19.74
C LYS A 298 -12.48 1.28 -19.96
N ASP A 299 -11.38 0.54 -20.05
CA ASP A 299 -11.38 -0.87 -20.45
C ASP A 299 -11.15 -1.85 -19.30
N ILE A 300 -11.32 -1.45 -18.02
CA ILE A 300 -11.30 -2.44 -16.93
C ILE A 300 -12.68 -3.10 -16.86
N PRO A 301 -12.81 -4.40 -17.21
CA PRO A 301 -14.09 -5.08 -17.12
C PRO A 301 -14.52 -5.19 -15.65
N VAL A 302 -15.65 -4.58 -15.34
CA VAL A 302 -16.34 -4.79 -14.05
C VAL A 302 -16.99 -6.18 -14.12
N GLN A 303 -16.34 -7.18 -13.53
CA GLN A 303 -17.00 -8.46 -13.30
C GLN A 303 -18.09 -8.25 -12.24
N LYS A 304 -19.34 -8.50 -12.63
CA LYS A 304 -20.44 -8.59 -11.67
C LYS A 304 -20.28 -9.92 -10.93
N PRO A 305 -20.39 -9.96 -9.59
CA PRO A 305 -20.39 -11.22 -8.87
C PRO A 305 -21.52 -12.09 -9.41
N GLU A 306 -21.21 -13.34 -9.73
CA GLU A 306 -22.25 -14.33 -10.03
C GLU A 306 -23.12 -14.47 -8.78
N ARG A 307 -24.38 -14.03 -8.88
CA ARG A 307 -25.38 -14.40 -7.88
C ARG A 307 -25.55 -15.90 -7.94
N LYS A 308 -24.85 -16.65 -7.08
CA LYS A 308 -25.36 -17.96 -6.67
C LYS A 308 -26.64 -17.70 -5.89
N LEU A 309 -27.77 -17.75 -6.61
CA LEU A 309 -29.08 -17.93 -6.00
C LEU A 309 -28.92 -19.08 -5.00
N HIS A 310 -29.35 -18.87 -3.75
CA HIS A 310 -29.48 -19.93 -2.76
C HIS A 310 -30.41 -21.00 -3.32
N GLY A 311 -29.84 -21.97 -4.04
CA GLY A 311 -30.47 -23.24 -4.34
C GLY A 311 -30.43 -24.08 -3.08
N ASN A 312 -31.62 -24.41 -2.57
CA ASN A 312 -31.90 -25.37 -1.51
C ASN A 312 -31.80 -24.85 -0.06
N LEU A 313 -32.79 -24.04 0.31
CA LEU A 313 -33.43 -24.16 1.63
C LEU A 313 -34.91 -24.53 1.42
N GLN A 314 -35.15 -25.75 0.92
CA GLN A 314 -36.45 -26.41 0.99
C GLN A 314 -36.27 -27.77 1.68
N GLY A 315 -36.98 -27.94 2.80
CA GLY A 315 -36.97 -29.13 3.66
C GLY A 315 -35.92 -29.00 4.78
N SER A 316 -36.23 -29.06 6.06
CA SER A 316 -37.44 -29.52 6.75
C SER A 316 -37.29 -29.16 8.24
N GLN A 317 -38.26 -28.47 8.83
CA GLN A 317 -38.77 -28.86 10.14
C GLN A 317 -40.14 -28.20 10.37
N GLU A 318 -41.13 -29.07 10.46
CA GLU A 318 -42.54 -28.81 10.71
C GLU A 318 -42.73 -27.94 11.97
N TRP A 319 -43.48 -26.84 11.83
CA TRP A 319 -44.20 -26.26 12.95
C TRP A 319 -45.66 -26.66 12.80
N LYS A 320 -46.08 -27.63 13.63
CA LYS A 320 -47.47 -28.06 13.72
C LYS A 320 -48.33 -26.92 14.24
N ASP A 321 -49.32 -26.60 13.43
CA ASP A 321 -50.43 -25.73 13.72
C ASP A 321 -51.27 -26.31 14.87
N THR A 322 -51.38 -25.57 15.97
CA THR A 322 -52.54 -25.65 16.87
C THR A 322 -53.00 -24.24 17.16
N GLY A 323 -53.85 -23.71 16.27
CA GLY A 323 -54.59 -22.50 16.53
C GLY A 323 -55.53 -22.65 17.73
N ASN A 324 -55.72 -21.57 18.49
CA ASN A 324 -57.05 -21.14 18.88
C ASN A 324 -57.07 -19.68 19.39
N ARG A 325 -57.84 -18.86 18.68
CA ARG A 325 -58.70 -17.73 19.11
C ARG A 325 -58.41 -17.04 20.46
N GLY A 326 -58.33 -15.70 20.40
CA GLY A 326 -58.78 -14.85 21.51
C GLY A 326 -58.17 -13.45 21.52
N ASN A 327 -58.78 -12.50 20.81
CA ASN A 327 -58.65 -11.08 21.13
C ASN A 327 -59.69 -10.77 22.23
N PRO A 328 -59.35 -10.02 23.30
CA PRO A 328 -59.95 -8.68 23.39
C PRO A 328 -59.09 -7.60 24.06
N LYS A 329 -59.11 -6.42 23.43
CA LYS A 329 -59.27 -5.04 23.96
C LYS A 329 -59.00 -4.71 25.45
N ARG A 330 -58.31 -3.55 25.60
CA ARG A 330 -58.46 -2.43 26.56
C ARG A 330 -58.04 -2.62 28.03
N GLY A 331 -57.34 -1.61 28.55
CA GLY A 331 -57.36 -1.22 29.97
C GLY A 331 -56.03 -0.68 30.48
N GLY A 332 -55.99 0.60 30.87
CA GLY A 332 -54.79 1.25 31.40
C GLY A 332 -54.56 1.11 32.91
N THR A 333 -53.71 2.01 33.40
CA THR A 333 -53.41 2.39 34.81
C THR A 333 -52.24 1.67 35.50
N GLY A 334 -51.24 2.48 35.89
CA GLY A 334 -50.97 2.70 37.31
C GLY A 334 -49.83 1.94 38.01
N SER A 335 -48.67 2.60 38.06
CA SER A 335 -47.87 2.86 39.28
C SER A 335 -47.07 1.75 40.00
N LYS A 336 -45.99 2.24 40.65
CA LYS A 336 -45.07 1.64 41.66
C LYS A 336 -43.97 0.78 41.05
N GLY A 337 -42.67 1.14 41.11
CA GLY A 337 -41.95 1.81 42.18
C GLY A 337 -41.36 0.76 43.11
N PHE A 338 -40.12 0.34 42.87
CA PHE A 338 -39.30 -0.32 43.89
C PHE A 338 -37.82 0.02 43.69
N SER A 339 -37.29 0.71 44.67
CA SER A 339 -35.88 0.94 44.94
C SER A 339 -35.31 -0.20 45.77
N SER A 340 -34.01 -0.46 45.58
CA SER A 340 -33.00 -1.06 46.48
C SER A 340 -32.01 -1.80 45.57
N GLY A 341 -30.73 -1.46 45.47
CA GLY A 341 -29.82 -0.95 46.48
C GLY A 341 -29.02 -2.12 47.04
N PHE A 342 -27.95 -2.58 46.36
CA PHE A 342 -26.90 -3.35 47.04
C PHE A 342 -25.50 -3.12 46.46
N ARG A 343 -24.56 -3.11 47.42
CA ARG A 343 -23.22 -2.55 47.45
C ARG A 343 -22.16 -3.22 46.56
N LYS A 344 -21.18 -2.38 46.19
CA LYS A 344 -19.76 -2.67 45.93
C LYS A 344 -19.17 -3.77 46.82
N ARG A 345 -18.35 -4.65 46.22
CA ARG A 345 -17.16 -5.22 46.87
C ARG A 345 -15.96 -5.16 45.93
N LYS A 346 -14.94 -4.43 46.38
CA LYS A 346 -13.53 -4.60 45.97
C LYS A 346 -13.01 -5.89 46.60
N ALA A 347 -12.15 -6.61 45.89
CA ALA A 347 -11.09 -7.40 46.50
C ALA A 347 -9.84 -7.33 45.61
N LYS A 348 -8.74 -6.87 46.21
CA LYS A 348 -7.38 -6.98 45.71
C LYS A 348 -6.92 -8.44 45.84
N ARG A 349 -6.14 -8.91 44.87
CA ARG A 349 -4.75 -9.31 45.12
C ARG A 349 -3.95 -9.14 43.83
#